data_AF-A0A0J1DIT5-F1
#
_entry.id   AF-A0A0J1DIT5-F1
#
_cell.length_a   1.000
_cell.length_b   1.000
_cell.length_c   1.000
_cell.angle_alpha   90.00
_cell.angle_beta   90.00
_cell.angle_gamma   90.00
#
_symmetry.space_group_name_H-M   'P 1'
#
loop_
_entity.id
_entity.type
_entity.pdbx_description
1 polymer ?
#
loop_
_entity_poly.entity_id
_entity_poly.type
_entity_poly.pdbx_seq_one_letter_code
_entity_poly.pdbx_strand_id
1 'polypeptide(L)'
;MKNWVALASVICLLLVLTLSVSAYTPWGTEVFNDDLPTVVIELRTVYELASATQAASPDFLSDLGSLITRLEALVFAPTTSTFGFETLMSTPVEVSFFNRYVGSDEQIGQILYFRVIGATNGLIWGSDIYTRDTDIRVAAVHAGLVQPGEAAIVAARILPGQESYLSTTRYGVTSMAYGTYGGSYEFVDIPENTLLIKDPGHLDDYRGFTGRTLAFQVIGSEEGGLWGTDVYTLDSNLAKAAVHAGLLHDGETGIILVEFLPGQASYEGTDRFGVSSRGFGSYDYSYRLRRIQ
;
A
#
# COMPACT_ATOMS: atom_id res chain seq x y z
N MET A 1 3.97 0.20 -27.79
CA MET A 1 4.17 1.55 -28.36
C MET A 1 3.00 2.52 -28.14
N LYS A 2 1.78 2.07 -27.77
CA LYS A 2 0.63 2.96 -27.50
C LYS A 2 0.57 3.61 -26.11
N ASN A 3 1.34 3.13 -25.12
CA ASN A 3 1.25 3.64 -23.74
C ASN A 3 2.18 4.83 -23.43
N TRP A 4 3.12 5.15 -24.31
CA TRP A 4 4.06 6.26 -24.10
C TRP A 4 3.43 7.61 -24.47
N VAL A 5 2.42 7.60 -25.34
CA VAL A 5 1.66 8.80 -25.72
C VAL A 5 0.72 9.21 -24.58
N ALA A 6 0.07 8.27 -23.90
CA ALA A 6 -0.82 8.57 -22.77
C ALA A 6 -0.05 9.08 -21.53
N LEU A 7 1.09 8.47 -21.20
CA LEU A 7 1.97 8.96 -20.13
C LEU A 7 2.55 10.33 -20.48
N ALA A 8 2.94 10.55 -21.75
CA ALA A 8 3.37 11.85 -22.24
C ALA A 8 2.25 12.89 -22.20
N SER A 9 0.99 12.52 -22.47
CA SER A 9 -0.17 13.41 -22.40
C SER A 9 -0.55 13.79 -20.97
N VAL A 10 -0.46 12.87 -20.01
CA VAL A 10 -0.71 13.14 -18.58
C VAL A 10 0.42 13.96 -17.97
N ILE A 11 1.68 13.67 -18.33
CA ILE A 11 2.84 14.49 -17.96
C ILE A 11 2.77 15.86 -18.67
N CYS A 12 2.29 15.95 -19.91
CA CYS A 12 2.02 17.22 -20.60
C CYS A 12 0.92 18.02 -19.90
N LEU A 13 -0.17 17.37 -19.48
CA LEU A 13 -1.26 18.03 -18.78
C LEU A 13 -0.80 18.55 -17.41
N LEU A 14 -0.02 17.75 -16.68
CA LEU A 14 0.59 18.14 -15.40
C LEU A 14 1.65 19.24 -15.58
N LEU A 15 2.50 19.17 -16.61
CA LEU A 15 3.47 20.22 -16.93
C LEU A 15 2.81 21.52 -17.39
N VAL A 16 1.71 21.46 -18.15
CA VAL A 16 0.92 22.63 -18.57
C VAL A 16 0.19 23.26 -17.38
N LEU A 17 -0.18 22.47 -16.36
CA LEU A 17 -0.80 22.96 -15.12
C LEU A 17 0.21 23.51 -14.10
N THR A 18 1.49 23.12 -14.14
CA THR A 18 2.51 23.56 -13.15
C THR A 18 3.59 24.49 -13.69
N LEU A 19 3.70 24.69 -15.01
CA LEU A 19 4.66 25.63 -15.58
C LEU A 19 4.05 27.03 -15.66
N SER A 20 4.54 27.94 -14.82
CA SER A 20 4.47 29.38 -15.09
C SER A 20 5.32 29.67 -16.34
N VAL A 21 4.76 29.49 -17.53
CA VAL A 21 5.42 29.84 -18.79
C VAL A 21 4.76 31.10 -19.33
N SER A 22 5.47 32.20 -19.13
CA SER A 22 5.36 33.41 -19.94
C SER A 22 5.62 33.03 -21.41
N ALA A 23 4.55 32.72 -22.15
CA ALA A 23 4.60 32.65 -23.60
C ALA A 23 3.97 33.92 -24.16
N TYR A 24 4.83 34.73 -24.80
CA TYR A 24 4.49 35.97 -25.48
C TYR A 24 3.59 35.65 -26.69
N THR A 25 2.30 36.03 -26.64
CA THR A 25 1.45 36.17 -27.83
C THR A 25 1.20 37.66 -28.09
N PRO A 26 1.07 38.12 -29.36
CA PRO A 26 0.84 39.54 -29.66
C PRO A 26 -0.56 40.06 -29.30
N TRP A 27 -1.37 39.26 -28.63
CA TRP A 27 -2.75 39.59 -28.30
C TRP A 27 -3.02 39.13 -26.87
N GLY A 28 -3.06 40.09 -25.95
CA GLY A 28 -3.66 40.03 -24.60
C GLY A 28 -3.36 38.81 -23.75
N THR A 29 -2.66 38.99 -22.63
CA THR A 29 -2.64 38.02 -21.54
C THR A 29 -4.05 37.84 -20.96
N GLU A 30 -4.78 36.81 -21.39
CA GLU A 30 -5.78 36.21 -20.50
C GLU A 30 -5.03 35.33 -19.51
N VAL A 31 -4.79 35.89 -18.33
CA VAL A 31 -4.35 35.13 -17.17
C VAL A 31 -5.56 34.31 -16.73
N PHE A 32 -5.59 33.02 -17.06
CA PHE A 32 -6.50 32.08 -16.39
C PHE A 32 -6.03 31.98 -14.95
N ASN A 33 -6.71 32.72 -14.07
CA ASN A 33 -6.46 32.75 -12.64
C ASN A 33 -7.53 31.92 -11.94
N ASP A 34 -7.78 30.72 -12.44
CA ASP A 34 -8.77 29.83 -11.86
C ASP A 34 -8.19 29.29 -10.55
N ASP A 35 -8.93 29.51 -9.48
CA ASP A 35 -8.56 28.97 -8.18
C ASP A 35 -8.66 27.43 -8.20
N LEU A 36 -7.89 26.77 -7.32
CA LEU A 36 -7.91 25.31 -7.14
C LEU A 36 -9.34 24.72 -7.03
N PRO A 37 -10.30 25.36 -6.32
CA PRO A 37 -11.72 25.00 -6.36
C PRO A 37 -12.32 24.89 -7.76
N THR A 38 -12.11 25.91 -8.60
CA THR A 38 -12.64 25.93 -9.97
C THR A 38 -12.07 24.78 -10.79
N VAL A 39 -10.76 24.53 -10.69
CA VAL A 39 -10.10 23.41 -11.40
C VAL A 39 -10.66 22.04 -10.98
N VAL A 40 -10.95 21.84 -9.69
CA VAL A 40 -11.53 20.56 -9.22
C VAL A 40 -12.96 20.36 -9.72
N ILE A 41 -13.78 21.41 -9.77
CA ILE A 41 -15.14 21.34 -10.32
C ILE A 41 -15.11 20.99 -11.82
N GLU A 42 -14.18 21.59 -12.56
CA GLU A 42 -13.99 21.28 -13.98
C GLU A 42 -13.54 19.83 -14.19
N LEU A 43 -12.58 19.35 -13.40
CA LEU A 43 -12.13 17.95 -13.41
C LEU A 43 -13.28 16.98 -13.15
N ARG A 44 -14.13 17.26 -12.15
CA ARG A 44 -15.34 16.47 -11.87
C ARG A 44 -16.27 16.46 -13.07
N THR A 45 -16.50 17.62 -13.67
CA THR A 45 -17.41 17.75 -14.82
C THR A 45 -16.91 16.94 -16.03
N VAL A 46 -15.60 17.00 -16.31
CA VAL A 46 -14.97 16.21 -17.38
C VAL A 46 -15.05 14.71 -17.10
N TYR A 47 -14.84 14.30 -15.85
CA TYR A 47 -14.96 12.90 -15.43
C TYR A 47 -16.39 12.37 -15.61
N GLU A 48 -17.41 13.10 -15.18
CA GLU A 48 -18.81 12.69 -15.33
C GLU A 48 -19.18 12.51 -16.81
N LEU A 49 -18.70 13.41 -17.67
CA LEU A 49 -18.89 13.29 -19.12
C LEU A 49 -18.17 12.06 -19.69
N ALA A 50 -16.92 11.80 -19.28
CA ALA A 50 -16.15 10.65 -19.72
C ALA A 50 -16.76 9.31 -19.25
N SER A 51 -17.31 9.29 -18.03
CA SER A 51 -18.02 8.15 -17.45
C SER A 51 -19.32 7.87 -18.20
N ALA A 52 -20.14 8.90 -18.43
CA ALA A 52 -21.40 8.77 -19.16
C ALA A 52 -21.22 8.31 -20.62
N THR A 53 -20.11 8.71 -21.25
CA THR A 53 -19.79 8.37 -22.64
C THR A 53 -18.92 7.12 -22.80
N GLN A 54 -18.49 6.49 -21.69
CA GLN A 54 -17.55 5.36 -21.69
C GLN A 54 -16.27 5.67 -22.49
N ALA A 55 -15.77 6.90 -22.38
CA ALA A 55 -14.63 7.37 -23.15
C ALA A 55 -13.29 6.75 -22.71
N ALA A 56 -13.28 5.99 -21.61
CA ALA A 56 -12.11 5.28 -21.06
C ALA A 56 -12.52 3.93 -20.43
N SER A 57 -11.53 3.10 -20.10
CA SER A 57 -11.76 1.80 -19.46
C SER A 57 -12.39 1.95 -18.06
N PRO A 58 -13.21 0.98 -17.61
CA PRO A 58 -13.83 1.00 -16.28
C PRO A 58 -12.84 1.17 -15.13
N ASP A 59 -11.70 0.47 -15.16
CA ASP A 59 -10.68 0.54 -14.10
C ASP A 59 -10.09 1.95 -13.97
N PHE A 60 -9.76 2.56 -15.11
CA PHE A 60 -9.26 3.95 -15.16
C PHE A 60 -10.30 4.95 -14.64
N LEU A 61 -11.58 4.79 -15.00
CA LEU A 61 -12.64 5.67 -14.51
C LEU A 61 -12.85 5.49 -13.00
N SER A 62 -12.74 4.27 -12.48
CA SER A 62 -12.80 3.99 -11.05
C SER A 62 -11.66 4.70 -10.30
N ASP A 63 -10.42 4.55 -10.76
CA ASP A 63 -9.25 5.19 -10.16
C ASP A 63 -9.32 6.71 -10.21
N LEU A 64 -9.72 7.27 -11.37
CA LEU A 64 -9.88 8.70 -11.56
C LEU A 64 -11.01 9.27 -10.71
N GLY A 65 -12.14 8.58 -10.61
CA GLY A 65 -13.27 8.96 -9.76
C GLY A 65 -12.87 9.03 -8.29
N SER A 66 -12.11 8.03 -7.81
CA SER A 66 -11.54 8.02 -6.46
C SER A 66 -10.61 9.20 -6.21
N LEU A 67 -9.73 9.51 -7.18
CA LEU A 67 -8.81 10.65 -7.09
C LEU A 67 -9.54 12.00 -7.03
N ILE A 68 -10.55 12.23 -7.87
CA ILE A 68 -11.31 13.49 -7.89
C ILE A 68 -12.09 13.67 -6.60
N THR A 69 -12.70 12.62 -6.05
CA THR A 69 -13.40 12.69 -4.75
C THR A 69 -12.45 13.12 -3.62
N ARG A 70 -11.19 12.66 -3.66
CA ARG A 70 -10.18 13.07 -2.68
C ARG A 70 -9.75 14.52 -2.87
N LEU A 71 -9.61 14.98 -4.12
CA LEU A 71 -9.33 16.38 -4.44
C LEU A 71 -10.47 17.31 -4.00
N GLU A 72 -11.72 16.90 -4.21
CA GLU A 72 -12.89 17.65 -3.73
C GLU A 72 -12.92 17.75 -2.20
N ALA A 73 -12.68 16.63 -1.51
CA ALA A 73 -12.58 16.63 -0.06
C ALA A 73 -11.46 17.54 0.44
N LEU A 74 -10.33 17.61 -0.27
CA LEU A 74 -9.20 18.47 0.06
C LEU A 74 -9.52 19.95 -0.13
N VAL A 75 -10.17 20.30 -1.24
CA VAL A 75 -10.35 21.69 -1.67
C VAL A 75 -11.59 22.34 -1.08
N PHE A 76 -12.66 21.58 -0.86
CA PHE A 76 -13.95 22.08 -0.37
C PHE A 76 -14.20 21.80 1.11
N ALA A 77 -13.24 21.23 1.83
CA ALA A 77 -13.36 21.03 3.27
C ALA A 77 -13.41 22.36 4.05
N PRO A 78 -14.23 22.45 5.11
CA PRO A 78 -14.23 23.60 6.00
C PRO A 78 -12.87 23.77 6.69
N THR A 79 -12.35 25.01 6.66
CA THR A 79 -10.98 25.44 7.02
C THR A 79 -10.58 25.31 8.50
N THR A 80 -11.25 24.46 9.29
CA THR A 80 -10.84 24.13 10.67
C THR A 80 -10.09 22.80 10.77
N SER A 81 -9.92 22.08 9.67
CA SER A 81 -9.16 20.83 9.64
C SER A 81 -7.88 21.03 8.83
N THR A 82 -6.74 20.90 9.49
CA THR A 82 -5.46 20.67 8.80
C THR A 82 -5.59 19.32 8.11
N PHE A 83 -6.08 19.29 6.86
CA PHE A 83 -6.16 18.07 6.06
C PHE A 83 -4.74 17.67 5.65
N GLY A 84 -4.06 16.93 6.52
CA GLY A 84 -2.81 16.26 6.18
C GLY A 84 -3.09 15.00 5.36
N PHE A 85 -2.08 14.52 4.62
CA PHE A 85 -2.12 13.20 3.99
C PHE A 85 -2.56 12.07 4.93
N GLU A 86 -2.38 12.24 6.25
CA GLU A 86 -2.86 11.34 7.29
C GLU A 86 -4.37 11.04 7.21
N THR A 87 -5.19 12.00 6.75
CA THR A 87 -6.65 11.82 6.61
C THR A 87 -7.03 10.93 5.42
N LEU A 88 -6.08 10.64 4.52
CA LEU A 88 -6.27 9.75 3.37
C LEU A 88 -5.85 8.31 3.67
N MET A 89 -5.18 8.07 4.80
CA MET A 89 -4.70 6.76 5.18
C MET A 89 -5.80 5.98 5.93
N SER A 90 -5.77 4.65 5.81
CA SER A 90 -6.59 3.80 6.66
C SER A 90 -6.27 4.04 8.14
N THR A 91 -7.16 3.60 9.03
CA THR A 91 -6.74 3.40 10.42
C THR A 91 -5.55 2.44 10.45
N PRO A 92 -4.59 2.59 11.39
CA PRO A 92 -3.43 1.71 11.47
C PRO A 92 -3.84 0.25 11.67
N VAL A 93 -3.43 -0.62 10.75
CA VAL A 93 -3.74 -2.05 10.78
C VAL A 93 -2.52 -2.88 11.12
N GLU A 94 -2.75 -4.00 11.80
CA GLU A 94 -1.73 -5.02 11.96
C GLU A 94 -1.72 -5.90 10.71
N VAL A 95 -0.53 -6.08 10.15
CA VAL A 95 -0.29 -7.05 9.08
C VAL A 95 0.51 -8.18 9.70
N SER A 96 0.00 -9.41 9.56
CA SER A 96 0.57 -10.58 10.22
C SER A 96 1.03 -11.63 9.21
N PHE A 97 1.86 -12.58 9.67
CA PHE A 97 2.19 -13.77 8.89
C PHE A 97 1.13 -14.86 9.13
N PHE A 98 0.82 -15.62 8.09
CA PHE A 98 -0.13 -16.73 8.20
C PHE A 98 0.51 -17.94 8.89
N ASN A 99 0.00 -18.31 10.08
CA ASN A 99 0.58 -19.40 10.87
C ASN A 99 -0.20 -20.73 10.78
N ARG A 100 -1.52 -20.73 10.54
CA ARG A 100 -2.30 -21.98 10.32
C ARG A 100 -3.75 -21.74 9.90
N TYR A 101 -4.40 -20.75 10.53
CA TYR A 101 -5.80 -20.41 10.36
C TYR A 101 -5.93 -18.93 10.07
N VAL A 102 -6.86 -18.57 9.20
CA VAL A 102 -7.19 -17.16 8.91
C VAL A 102 -8.18 -16.67 9.96
N GLY A 103 -7.68 -16.10 11.04
CA GLY A 103 -8.48 -15.57 12.16
C GLY A 103 -9.07 -16.63 13.09
N SER A 104 -10.06 -16.25 13.90
CA SER A 104 -10.78 -17.08 14.87
C SER A 104 -12.29 -16.78 14.90
N ASP A 105 -13.06 -17.50 15.73
CA ASP A 105 -14.51 -17.28 15.86
C ASP A 105 -14.84 -15.92 16.47
N GLU A 106 -13.99 -15.43 17.38
CA GLU A 106 -14.11 -14.10 17.99
C GLU A 106 -13.87 -12.96 16.99
N GLN A 107 -13.27 -13.28 15.84
CA GLN A 107 -12.91 -12.31 14.81
C GLN A 107 -13.90 -12.30 13.64
N ILE A 108 -15.01 -13.05 13.71
CA ILE A 108 -16.05 -13.03 12.68
C ILE A 108 -16.52 -11.59 12.41
N GLY A 109 -16.55 -11.21 11.14
CA GLY A 109 -16.88 -9.87 10.65
C GLY A 109 -15.68 -8.91 10.55
N GLN A 110 -14.54 -9.23 11.18
CA GLN A 110 -13.33 -8.41 11.10
C GLN A 110 -12.58 -8.65 9.79
N ILE A 111 -11.83 -7.63 9.36
CA ILE A 111 -10.89 -7.72 8.24
C ILE A 111 -9.48 -7.83 8.83
N LEU A 112 -8.79 -8.91 8.50
CA LEU A 112 -7.41 -9.18 8.90
C LEU A 112 -6.49 -9.06 7.69
N TYR A 113 -5.28 -8.55 7.91
CA TYR A 113 -4.30 -8.30 6.86
C TYR A 113 -3.12 -9.25 7.01
N PHE A 114 -2.70 -9.83 5.89
CA PHE A 114 -1.65 -10.83 5.86
C PHE A 114 -0.59 -10.49 4.83
N ARG A 115 0.67 -10.65 5.23
CA ARG A 115 1.79 -10.76 4.28
C ARG A 115 1.77 -12.17 3.70
N VAL A 116 1.80 -12.27 2.37
CA VAL A 116 1.82 -13.55 1.66
C VAL A 116 2.91 -13.55 0.61
N ILE A 117 3.49 -14.73 0.37
CA ILE A 117 4.25 -15.03 -0.85
C ILE A 117 3.41 -16.06 -1.59
N GLY A 118 2.97 -15.74 -2.81
CA GLY A 118 2.07 -16.60 -3.58
C GLY A 118 2.63 -18.01 -3.73
N ALA A 119 1.80 -19.00 -3.43
CA ALA A 119 2.18 -20.41 -3.51
C ALA A 119 1.17 -21.19 -4.35
N THR A 120 1.62 -22.25 -5.02
CA THR A 120 0.75 -23.15 -5.80
C THR A 120 0.66 -24.54 -5.19
N ASN A 121 1.48 -24.82 -4.17
CA ASN A 121 1.51 -26.07 -3.45
C ASN A 121 0.73 -25.94 -2.14
N GLY A 122 -0.37 -26.68 -2.02
CA GLY A 122 -1.17 -26.74 -0.80
C GLY A 122 -2.58 -27.18 -1.11
N LEU A 123 -3.22 -27.82 -0.14
CA LEU A 123 -4.64 -28.13 -0.22
C LEU A 123 -5.42 -26.89 0.18
N ILE A 124 -6.35 -26.47 -0.67
CA ILE A 124 -7.27 -25.38 -0.40
C ILE A 124 -8.70 -25.89 -0.58
N TRP A 125 -9.63 -25.38 0.23
CA TRP A 125 -11.04 -25.75 0.16
C TRP A 125 -11.90 -24.52 -0.05
N GLY A 126 -12.81 -24.60 -1.01
CA GLY A 126 -13.67 -23.48 -1.38
C GLY A 126 -13.16 -22.62 -2.51
N SER A 127 -13.97 -21.63 -2.86
CA SER A 127 -13.77 -20.74 -3.99
C SER A 127 -14.49 -19.44 -3.71
N ASP A 128 -13.79 -18.31 -3.79
CA ASP A 128 -14.20 -16.98 -3.30
C ASP A 128 -14.37 -16.94 -1.77
N ILE A 129 -15.06 -17.93 -1.21
CA ILE A 129 -15.14 -18.21 0.21
C ILE A 129 -14.40 -19.51 0.49
N TYR A 130 -13.37 -19.42 1.32
CA TYR A 130 -12.48 -20.53 1.66
C TYR A 130 -12.69 -20.97 3.10
N THR A 131 -12.48 -22.25 3.41
CA THR A 131 -12.46 -22.71 4.80
C THR A 131 -11.33 -22.00 5.56
N ARG A 132 -11.54 -21.73 6.86
CA ARG A 132 -10.58 -20.96 7.67
C ARG A 132 -9.15 -21.52 7.68
N ASP A 133 -9.00 -22.84 7.55
CA ASP A 133 -7.71 -23.54 7.54
C ASP A 133 -7.04 -23.63 6.16
N THR A 134 -7.68 -23.08 5.12
CA THR A 134 -7.08 -22.97 3.80
C THR A 134 -5.87 -22.03 3.87
N ASP A 135 -4.74 -22.49 3.33
CA ASP A 135 -3.51 -21.68 3.24
C ASP A 135 -3.76 -20.42 2.40
N ILE A 136 -3.72 -19.26 3.07
CA ILE A 136 -4.04 -17.97 2.45
C ILE A 136 -3.08 -17.63 1.31
N ARG A 137 -1.85 -18.15 1.31
CA ARG A 137 -0.88 -17.93 0.22
C ARG A 137 -1.32 -18.62 -1.07
N VAL A 138 -1.91 -19.81 -0.93
CA VAL A 138 -2.40 -20.60 -2.07
C VAL A 138 -3.77 -20.11 -2.51
N ALA A 139 -4.64 -19.76 -1.56
CA ALA A 139 -5.92 -19.13 -1.85
C ALA A 139 -5.76 -17.77 -2.54
N ALA A 140 -4.75 -16.97 -2.18
CA ALA A 140 -4.49 -15.69 -2.83
C ALA A 140 -4.10 -15.86 -4.31
N VAL A 141 -3.29 -16.87 -4.64
CA VAL A 141 -3.00 -17.23 -6.05
C VAL A 141 -4.29 -17.72 -6.73
N HIS A 142 -5.04 -18.63 -6.10
CA HIS A 142 -6.32 -19.11 -6.63
C HIS A 142 -7.36 -17.98 -6.86
N ALA A 143 -7.34 -16.93 -6.03
CA ALA A 143 -8.18 -15.75 -6.18
C ALA A 143 -7.66 -14.77 -7.26
N GLY A 144 -6.41 -14.94 -7.73
CA GLY A 144 -5.78 -14.05 -8.70
C GLY A 144 -5.20 -12.78 -8.10
N LEU A 145 -5.04 -12.73 -6.78
CA LEU A 145 -4.56 -11.53 -6.06
C LEU A 145 -3.04 -11.41 -6.06
N VAL A 146 -2.32 -12.51 -6.29
CA VAL A 146 -0.86 -12.55 -6.27
C VAL A 146 -0.36 -13.64 -7.22
N GLN A 147 0.77 -13.41 -7.90
CA GLN A 147 1.41 -14.44 -8.71
C GLN A 147 2.20 -15.44 -7.84
N PRO A 148 2.45 -16.66 -8.32
CA PRO A 148 3.35 -17.60 -7.64
C PRO A 148 4.75 -16.98 -7.42
N GLY A 149 5.22 -16.98 -6.18
CA GLY A 149 6.51 -16.41 -5.76
C GLY A 149 6.50 -14.89 -5.54
N GLU A 150 5.42 -14.20 -5.85
CA GLU A 150 5.28 -12.76 -5.62
C GLU A 150 4.87 -12.49 -4.16
N ALA A 151 5.48 -11.49 -3.54
CA ALA A 151 5.08 -11.03 -2.21
C ALA A 151 3.93 -10.01 -2.32
N ALA A 152 2.93 -10.10 -1.45
CA ALA A 152 1.82 -9.16 -1.40
C ALA A 152 1.27 -9.01 0.02
N ILE A 153 0.52 -7.93 0.24
CA ILE A 153 -0.40 -7.83 1.37
C ILE A 153 -1.79 -8.16 0.82
N VAL A 154 -2.51 -9.03 1.52
CA VAL A 154 -3.90 -9.36 1.21
C VAL A 154 -4.76 -9.14 2.44
N ALA A 155 -6.03 -8.77 2.27
CA ALA A 155 -6.99 -8.71 3.35
C ALA A 155 -8.03 -9.82 3.24
N ALA A 156 -8.38 -10.39 4.38
CA ALA A 156 -9.40 -11.41 4.48
C ALA A 156 -10.45 -10.99 5.51
N ARG A 157 -11.72 -11.02 5.11
CA ARG A 157 -12.86 -10.87 6.03
C ARG A 157 -13.19 -12.23 6.62
N ILE A 158 -13.25 -12.31 7.94
CA ILE A 158 -13.58 -13.54 8.64
C ILE A 158 -15.09 -13.73 8.64
N LEU A 159 -15.53 -14.93 8.26
CA LEU A 159 -16.93 -15.29 8.11
C LEU A 159 -17.29 -16.48 8.99
N PRO A 160 -18.58 -16.64 9.34
CA PRO A 160 -19.09 -17.91 9.83
C PRO A 160 -18.79 -19.06 8.85
N GLY A 161 -18.86 -20.27 9.35
CA GLY A 161 -18.80 -21.48 8.53
C GLY A 161 -19.93 -21.60 7.51
N GLN A 162 -19.68 -22.28 6.41
CA GLN A 162 -20.69 -22.72 5.45
C GLN A 162 -20.98 -24.22 5.55
N GLU A 163 -22.16 -24.63 5.07
CA GLU A 163 -22.57 -26.04 4.95
C GLU A 163 -21.88 -26.76 3.78
N SER A 164 -21.41 -26.01 2.78
CA SER A 164 -20.72 -26.56 1.62
C SER A 164 -19.81 -25.52 0.97
N TYR A 165 -18.68 -25.97 0.44
CA TYR A 165 -17.69 -25.16 -0.25
C TYR A 165 -17.46 -25.72 -1.66
N LEU A 166 -17.38 -24.84 -2.66
CA LEU A 166 -17.22 -25.21 -4.07
C LEU A 166 -15.77 -25.52 -4.43
N SER A 167 -15.57 -26.48 -5.33
CA SER A 167 -14.29 -26.72 -6.01
C SER A 167 -14.24 -25.94 -7.32
N THR A 168 -13.17 -25.19 -7.57
CA THR A 168 -12.88 -24.61 -8.89
C THR A 168 -11.40 -24.70 -9.23
N THR A 169 -11.03 -24.42 -10.48
CA THR A 169 -9.64 -24.22 -10.89
C THR A 169 -9.48 -22.82 -11.42
N ARG A 170 -8.58 -22.04 -10.81
CA ARG A 170 -8.33 -20.64 -11.12
C ARG A 170 -6.84 -20.36 -11.00
N TYR A 171 -6.29 -19.59 -11.93
CA TYR A 171 -4.87 -19.18 -11.94
C TYR A 171 -3.88 -20.34 -11.71
N GLY A 172 -4.18 -21.52 -12.27
CA GLY A 172 -3.33 -22.71 -12.17
C GLY A 172 -3.41 -23.47 -10.84
N VAL A 173 -4.29 -23.07 -9.92
CA VAL A 173 -4.55 -23.75 -8.64
C VAL A 173 -5.94 -24.35 -8.67
N THR A 174 -6.09 -25.59 -8.19
CA THR A 174 -7.40 -26.26 -8.06
C THR A 174 -7.77 -26.38 -6.60
N SER A 175 -8.93 -25.83 -6.22
CA SER A 175 -9.50 -26.02 -4.89
C SER A 175 -10.33 -27.29 -4.78
N MET A 176 -10.47 -27.80 -3.57
CA MET A 176 -11.32 -28.95 -3.26
C MET A 176 -12.67 -28.50 -2.73
N ALA A 177 -13.71 -29.28 -3.06
CA ALA A 177 -15.01 -29.09 -2.43
C ALA A 177 -14.92 -29.60 -0.98
N TYR A 178 -15.72 -29.02 -0.09
CA TYR A 178 -15.82 -29.46 1.29
C TYR A 178 -17.25 -29.34 1.80
N GLY A 179 -17.60 -30.15 2.81
CA GLY A 179 -18.89 -30.06 3.49
C GLY A 179 -18.90 -28.98 4.57
N THR A 180 -19.69 -29.20 5.61
CA THR A 180 -19.80 -28.27 6.75
C THR A 180 -18.44 -28.04 7.41
N TYR A 181 -18.07 -26.77 7.62
CA TYR A 181 -16.85 -26.38 8.31
C TYR A 181 -17.10 -25.12 9.16
N GLY A 182 -16.51 -25.03 10.34
CA GLY A 182 -16.90 -24.07 11.39
C GLY A 182 -16.58 -22.59 11.14
N GLY A 183 -15.72 -22.27 10.18
CA GLY A 183 -15.35 -20.89 9.87
C GLY A 183 -14.83 -20.73 8.45
N SER A 184 -15.02 -19.53 7.90
CA SER A 184 -14.58 -19.23 6.54
C SER A 184 -13.86 -17.90 6.48
N TYR A 185 -13.24 -17.61 5.34
CA TYR A 185 -12.84 -16.26 4.98
C TYR A 185 -13.08 -16.00 3.50
N GLU A 186 -13.20 -14.73 3.17
CA GLU A 186 -13.16 -14.25 1.79
C GLU A 186 -12.16 -13.11 1.68
N PHE A 187 -11.59 -12.92 0.49
CA PHE A 187 -10.71 -11.79 0.26
C PHE A 187 -11.52 -10.50 0.10
N VAL A 188 -10.93 -9.39 0.54
CA VAL A 188 -11.47 -8.04 0.37
C VAL A 188 -10.40 -7.19 -0.31
N ASP A 189 -10.83 -6.34 -1.24
CA ASP A 189 -9.93 -5.39 -1.89
C ASP A 189 -9.31 -4.44 -0.88
N ILE A 190 -8.00 -4.20 -1.05
CA ILE A 190 -7.26 -3.23 -0.24
C ILE A 190 -6.76 -2.09 -1.11
N PRO A 191 -7.01 -0.83 -0.72
CA PRO A 191 -6.33 0.30 -1.33
C PRO A 191 -4.91 0.40 -0.74
N GLU A 192 -3.98 -0.42 -1.24
CA GLU A 192 -2.60 -0.54 -0.71
C GLU A 192 -1.91 0.83 -0.57
N ASN A 193 -2.14 1.74 -1.52
CA ASN A 193 -1.57 3.09 -1.52
C ASN A 193 -2.00 3.96 -0.33
N THR A 194 -3.08 3.57 0.36
CA THR A 194 -3.59 4.24 1.56
C THR A 194 -3.49 3.35 2.80
N LEU A 195 -2.91 2.15 2.68
CA LEU A 195 -2.78 1.23 3.81
C LEU A 195 -1.74 1.76 4.79
N LEU A 196 -2.17 2.03 6.02
CA LEU A 196 -1.29 2.40 7.12
C LEU A 196 -1.05 1.20 8.01
N ILE A 197 0.21 0.76 8.08
CA ILE A 197 0.61 -0.44 8.80
C ILE A 197 1.16 -0.04 10.17
N LYS A 198 0.80 -0.75 11.24
CA LYS A 198 1.46 -0.55 12.54
C LYS A 198 2.91 -1.04 12.45
N ASP A 199 3.83 -0.33 13.10
CA ASP A 199 5.23 -0.74 13.21
C ASP A 199 5.36 -2.19 13.72
N PRO A 200 5.90 -3.12 12.90
CA PRO A 200 6.14 -4.51 13.30
C PRO A 200 7.43 -4.70 14.13
N GLY A 201 8.16 -3.62 14.40
CA GLY A 201 9.48 -3.62 15.02
C GLY A 201 10.58 -3.92 14.00
N HIS A 202 10.58 -5.12 13.42
CA HIS A 202 11.53 -5.54 12.38
C HIS A 202 10.80 -5.83 11.05
N LEU A 203 11.50 -5.63 9.93
CA LEU A 203 10.92 -5.79 8.60
C LEU A 203 11.30 -7.11 7.91
N ASP A 204 11.83 -8.09 8.65
CA ASP A 204 12.23 -9.40 8.12
C ASP A 204 11.15 -10.12 7.30
N ASP A 205 9.89 -9.97 7.69
CA ASP A 205 8.76 -10.59 7.00
C ASP A 205 8.39 -9.88 5.68
N TYR A 206 9.02 -8.74 5.36
CA TYR A 206 8.82 -7.99 4.12
C TYR A 206 9.87 -8.34 3.05
N ARG A 207 10.54 -9.49 3.18
CA ARG A 207 11.35 -10.08 2.10
C ARG A 207 10.48 -10.24 0.85
N GLY A 208 11.00 -9.82 -0.30
CA GLY A 208 10.28 -9.85 -1.58
C GLY A 208 9.45 -8.61 -1.89
N PHE A 209 9.38 -7.62 -1.00
CA PHE A 209 8.71 -6.33 -1.28
C PHE A 209 9.62 -5.32 -2.02
N THR A 210 10.81 -5.73 -2.45
CA THR A 210 11.78 -4.87 -3.15
C THR A 210 11.14 -4.08 -4.30
N GLY A 211 11.37 -2.76 -4.31
CA GLY A 211 10.78 -1.82 -5.27
C GLY A 211 9.44 -1.23 -4.84
N ARG A 212 8.84 -1.70 -3.74
CA ARG A 212 7.60 -1.13 -3.19
C ARG A 212 7.89 -0.11 -2.11
N THR A 213 6.91 0.76 -1.89
CA THR A 213 6.88 1.67 -0.76
C THR A 213 5.60 1.46 0.04
N LEU A 214 5.73 1.22 1.34
CA LEU A 214 4.60 1.07 2.25
C LEU A 214 4.66 2.14 3.35
N ALA A 215 3.49 2.50 3.90
CA ALA A 215 3.39 3.47 4.98
C ALA A 215 3.22 2.76 6.32
N PHE A 216 4.00 3.20 7.32
CA PHE A 216 3.98 2.68 8.67
C PHE A 216 3.68 3.79 9.67
N GLN A 217 2.77 3.54 10.61
CA GLN A 217 2.67 4.33 11.82
C GLN A 217 3.73 3.83 12.80
N VAL A 218 4.67 4.71 13.12
CA VAL A 218 5.83 4.41 13.93
C VAL A 218 5.84 5.35 15.14
N ILE A 219 6.16 4.80 16.30
CA ILE A 219 6.51 5.58 17.49
C ILE A 219 8.03 5.50 17.60
N GLY A 220 8.72 6.63 17.50
CA GLY A 220 10.18 6.68 17.58
C GLY A 220 10.69 6.01 18.85
N SER A 221 11.79 5.26 18.74
CA SER A 221 12.43 4.58 19.86
C SER A 221 13.94 4.52 19.65
N GLU A 222 14.74 4.69 20.69
CA GLU A 222 16.20 4.47 20.61
C GLU A 222 16.61 2.99 20.80
N GLU A 223 15.64 2.11 21.06
CA GLU A 223 15.84 0.70 21.40
C GLU A 223 15.92 -0.24 20.17
N GLY A 224 16.60 -1.37 20.33
CA GLY A 224 16.72 -2.40 19.29
C GLY A 224 18.00 -2.31 18.44
N GLY A 225 18.15 -3.29 17.54
CA GLY A 225 19.29 -3.40 16.62
C GLY A 225 19.13 -2.49 15.40
N LEU A 226 20.20 -1.84 14.96
CA LEU A 226 20.21 -0.96 13.81
C LEU A 226 21.54 -1.12 13.06
N TRP A 227 21.47 -1.45 11.77
CA TRP A 227 22.64 -1.61 10.91
C TRP A 227 22.49 -0.81 9.63
N GLY A 228 23.52 -0.04 9.30
CA GLY A 228 23.52 0.86 8.16
C GLY A 228 23.05 2.28 8.47
N THR A 229 23.17 3.13 7.46
CA THR A 229 22.94 4.57 7.52
C THR A 229 22.28 5.01 6.23
N ASP A 230 21.16 5.74 6.30
CA ASP A 230 20.26 6.12 5.18
C ASP A 230 19.62 4.93 4.45
N VAL A 231 20.36 3.84 4.28
CA VAL A 231 19.90 2.52 3.88
C VAL A 231 20.26 1.54 4.99
N TYR A 232 19.24 0.89 5.54
CA TYR A 232 19.35 -0.01 6.68
C TYR A 232 19.14 -1.45 6.23
N THR A 233 19.80 -2.41 6.88
CA THR A 233 19.50 -3.83 6.65
C THR A 233 18.04 -4.14 7.00
N LEU A 234 17.40 -5.08 6.31
CA LEU A 234 15.96 -5.36 6.50
C LEU A 234 15.58 -5.79 7.93
N ASP A 235 16.52 -6.39 8.67
CA ASP A 235 16.36 -6.79 10.07
C ASP A 235 16.61 -5.64 11.07
N SER A 236 16.93 -4.43 10.62
CA SER A 236 17.05 -3.25 11.49
C SER A 236 15.69 -2.81 12.05
N ASN A 237 15.66 -2.41 13.32
CA ASN A 237 14.46 -1.93 13.99
C ASN A 237 13.95 -0.62 13.35
N LEU A 238 12.68 -0.59 12.95
CA LEU A 238 12.08 0.50 12.19
C LEU A 238 11.97 1.79 13.01
N ALA A 239 11.50 1.71 14.27
CA ALA A 239 11.42 2.85 15.18
C ALA A 239 12.79 3.50 15.40
N LYS A 240 13.82 2.69 15.62
CA LYS A 240 15.21 3.17 15.78
C LYS A 240 15.80 3.76 14.52
N ALA A 241 15.53 3.15 13.37
CA ALA A 241 15.93 3.71 12.09
C ALA A 241 15.25 5.07 11.83
N ALA A 242 13.98 5.25 12.23
CA ALA A 242 13.28 6.52 12.08
C ALA A 242 13.89 7.63 12.93
N VAL A 243 14.29 7.34 14.18
CA VAL A 243 15.02 8.30 15.03
C VAL A 243 16.41 8.58 14.50
N HIS A 244 17.17 7.54 14.13
CA HIS A 244 18.51 7.67 13.56
C HIS A 244 18.52 8.45 12.23
N ALA A 245 17.45 8.37 11.44
CA ALA A 245 17.27 9.17 10.22
C ALA A 245 16.83 10.62 10.49
N GLY A 246 16.53 10.98 11.75
CA GLY A 246 16.02 12.29 12.14
C GLY A 246 14.58 12.54 11.69
N LEU A 247 13.82 11.47 11.40
CA LEU A 247 12.43 11.56 10.93
C LEU A 247 11.43 11.63 12.08
N LEU A 248 11.80 11.12 13.25
CA LEU A 248 11.03 11.16 14.51
C LEU A 248 11.98 11.40 15.69
N HIS A 249 11.47 11.99 16.76
CA HIS A 249 12.10 11.95 18.08
C HIS A 249 11.68 10.68 18.85
N ASP A 250 12.41 10.33 19.92
CA ASP A 250 12.00 9.26 20.84
C ASP A 250 10.60 9.56 21.42
N GLY A 251 9.71 8.58 21.33
CA GLY A 251 8.30 8.69 21.70
C GLY A 251 7.41 9.47 20.73
N GLU A 252 7.94 10.09 19.67
CA GLU A 252 7.13 10.79 18.66
C GLU A 252 6.40 9.77 17.78
N THR A 253 5.08 9.90 17.67
CA THR A 253 4.30 9.14 16.69
C THR A 253 4.29 9.87 15.36
N GLY A 254 4.57 9.15 14.27
CA GLY A 254 4.40 9.70 12.93
C GLY A 254 4.28 8.62 11.86
N ILE A 255 3.97 9.05 10.64
CA ILE A 255 3.88 8.17 9.48
C ILE A 255 5.20 8.19 8.71
N ILE A 256 5.81 7.02 8.59
CA ILE A 256 7.05 6.80 7.86
C ILE A 256 6.76 5.99 6.61
N LEU A 257 7.23 6.47 5.46
CA LEU A 257 7.24 5.70 4.23
C LEU A 257 8.53 4.89 4.18
N VAL A 258 8.38 3.57 4.04
CA VAL A 258 9.47 2.61 3.92
C VAL A 258 9.55 2.15 2.48
N GLU A 259 10.67 2.41 1.84
CA GLU A 259 10.98 1.86 0.52
C GLU A 259 11.89 0.64 0.68
N PHE A 260 11.45 -0.50 0.13
CA PHE A 260 12.18 -1.76 0.19
C PHE A 260 13.15 -1.86 -0.98
N LEU A 261 14.40 -2.24 -0.71
CA LEU A 261 15.50 -2.21 -1.66
C LEU A 261 16.19 -3.59 -1.73
N PRO A 262 16.92 -3.86 -2.83
CA PRO A 262 17.92 -4.93 -2.83
C PRO A 262 18.98 -4.65 -1.77
N GLY A 263 19.56 -5.71 -1.24
CA GLY A 263 20.65 -5.64 -0.28
C GLY A 263 21.95 -5.03 -0.84
N GLN A 264 22.81 -4.56 0.06
CA GLN A 264 24.15 -4.05 -0.25
C GLN A 264 25.24 -5.02 0.22
N ALA A 265 26.42 -4.92 -0.40
CA ALA A 265 27.60 -5.71 -0.04
C ALA A 265 28.23 -5.26 1.31
N SER A 266 27.94 -4.04 1.75
CA SER A 266 28.41 -3.48 3.02
C SER A 266 27.53 -2.32 3.43
N TYR A 267 27.40 -2.11 4.74
CA TYR A 267 26.64 -1.02 5.35
C TYR A 267 27.55 -0.26 6.32
N GLU A 268 27.48 1.06 6.27
CA GLU A 268 28.21 1.94 7.19
C GLU A 268 27.38 2.23 8.43
N GLY A 269 27.98 2.09 9.62
CA GLY A 269 27.38 2.52 10.88
C GLY A 269 27.83 3.93 11.24
N THR A 270 26.90 4.76 11.73
CA THR A 270 27.15 6.15 12.13
C THR A 270 26.40 6.49 13.42
N ASP A 271 26.75 7.62 14.03
CA ASP A 271 26.01 8.23 15.13
C ASP A 271 25.22 9.43 14.59
N ARG A 272 23.90 9.39 14.67
CA ARG A 272 23.00 10.45 14.18
C ARG A 272 21.84 10.65 15.13
N PHE A 273 21.49 11.91 15.40
CA PHE A 273 20.35 12.30 16.24
C PHE A 273 20.30 11.58 17.60
N GLY A 274 21.47 11.36 18.22
CA GLY A 274 21.57 10.68 19.53
C GLY A 274 21.54 9.15 19.46
N VAL A 275 21.35 8.57 18.28
CA VAL A 275 21.28 7.11 18.07
C VAL A 275 22.49 6.60 17.30
N SER A 276 23.05 5.47 17.74
CA SER A 276 24.12 4.76 17.02
C SER A 276 23.57 3.63 16.15
N SER A 277 24.02 3.56 14.90
CA SER A 277 23.90 2.39 14.02
C SER A 277 25.24 1.65 13.91
N ARG A 278 25.20 0.35 13.61
CA ARG A 278 26.41 -0.47 13.40
C ARG A 278 26.66 -0.70 11.92
N GLY A 279 27.93 -0.82 11.55
CA GLY A 279 28.29 -1.34 10.23
C GLY A 279 27.91 -2.81 10.10
N PHE A 280 27.65 -3.26 8.87
CA PHE A 280 27.38 -4.66 8.56
C PHE A 280 27.98 -5.06 7.22
N GLY A 281 28.20 -6.36 7.03
CA GLY A 281 28.69 -6.91 5.76
C GLY A 281 27.57 -7.04 4.73
N SER A 282 27.72 -8.00 3.82
CA SER A 282 26.70 -8.28 2.82
C SER A 282 25.39 -8.74 3.48
N TYR A 283 24.27 -8.21 3.01
CA TYR A 283 22.94 -8.63 3.43
C TYR A 283 21.99 -8.60 2.24
N ASP A 284 20.93 -9.42 2.24
CA ASP A 284 20.14 -9.70 1.02
C ASP A 284 19.12 -8.60 0.69
N TYR A 285 18.64 -7.87 1.70
CA TYR A 285 17.58 -6.87 1.54
C TYR A 285 17.83 -5.66 2.42
N SER A 286 17.37 -4.49 1.96
CA SER A 286 17.49 -3.25 2.73
C SER A 286 16.17 -2.49 2.72
N TYR A 287 16.10 -1.46 3.54
CA TYR A 287 15.09 -0.42 3.39
C TYR A 287 15.69 0.98 3.57
N ARG A 288 14.99 1.97 3.03
CA ARG A 288 15.22 3.38 3.36
C ARG A 288 13.92 4.06 3.78
N LEU A 289 14.06 5.11 4.57
CA LEU A 289 12.94 5.82 5.16
C LEU A 289 12.78 7.21 4.56
N ARG A 290 11.53 7.67 4.45
CA ARG A 290 11.20 9.07 4.14
C ARG A 290 9.93 9.48 4.88
N ARG A 291 9.80 10.77 5.17
CA ARG A 291 8.54 11.33 5.69
C ARG A 291 7.54 11.53 4.54
N ILE A 292 6.25 11.51 4.85
CA ILE A 292 5.22 12.05 3.96
C ILE A 292 5.43 13.58 3.93
N GLN A 293 5.75 14.13 2.77
CA GLN A 293 5.86 15.59 2.56
C GLN A 293 4.51 16.19 2.21
#